data_AF-A0A7X3NV87-F1
#
_entry.id   AF-A0A7X3NV87-F1
#
_cell.length_a   1.000
_cell.length_b   1.000
_cell.length_c   1.000
_cell.angle_alpha   90.00
_cell.angle_beta   90.00
_cell.angle_gamma   90.00
#
_symmetry.space_group_name_H-M   'P 1'
#
loop_
_entity.id
_entity.type
_entity.pdbx_description
1 polymer ?
#
loop_
_entity_poly.entity_id
_entity_poly.type
_entity_poly.pdbx_seq_one_letter_code
_entity_poly.pdbx_strand_id
1 'polypeptide(L)' 'MTEYPITPELQEEIDNRMTYHAPTGDQPERYQAIRSGAKELMELAARLVPPSPERGEAFKKLEGFCFWANAGIARRE' A
#
# COMPACT_ATOMS: atom_id res chain seq x y z
N MET A 1 32.08 -6.68 10.59
CA MET A 1 30.63 -6.55 10.34
C MET A 1 30.30 -7.43 9.14
N THR A 2 29.25 -8.24 9.21
CA THR A 2 28.83 -9.03 8.05
C THR A 2 28.09 -8.11 7.09
N GLU A 3 28.57 -8.00 5.85
CA GLU A 3 27.87 -7.31 4.77
C GLU A 3 27.28 -8.35 3.81
N TYR A 4 26.08 -8.07 3.30
CA TYR A 4 25.41 -8.90 2.31
C TYR A 4 25.55 -8.23 0.93
N PRO A 5 25.90 -8.99 -0.13
CA PRO A 5 26.07 -8.41 -1.46
C PRO A 5 24.73 -7.94 -2.04
N ILE A 6 24.75 -6.78 -2.71
CA ILE A 6 23.62 -6.31 -3.53
C ILE A 6 23.79 -6.93 -4.92
N THR A 7 22.88 -7.83 -5.30
CA THR A 7 22.89 -8.42 -6.64
C THR A 7 22.27 -7.46 -7.66
N PRO A 8 22.56 -7.60 -8.97
CA PRO A 8 21.94 -6.78 -10.00
C PRO A 8 20.40 -6.80 -9.95
N GLU A 9 19.81 -7.96 -9.67
CA GLU A 9 18.36 -8.13 -9.56
C GLU A 9 17.78 -7.38 -8.35
N LEU A 10 18.49 -7.41 -7.21
CA LEU A 10 18.11 -6.63 -6.03
C LEU A 10 18.24 -5.13 -6.29
N GLN A 11 19.27 -4.70 -7.03
CA GLN A 11 19.43 -3.30 -7.41
C GLN A 11 18.27 -2.82 -8.29
N GLU A 12 17.86 -3.60 -9.28
CA GLU A 12 16.70 -3.28 -10.13
C GLU A 12 15.40 -3.18 -9.31
N GLU A 13 15.20 -4.09 -8.34
CA GLU A 13 14.06 -4.00 -7.44
C GLU A 13 14.07 -2.72 -6.59
N ILE A 14 15.23 -2.35 -6.05
CA ILE A 14 15.41 -1.10 -5.30
C ILE A 14 15.07 0.10 -6.18
N ASP A 15 15.63 0.16 -7.39
CA ASP A 15 15.43 1.27 -8.32
C ASP A 15 13.96 1.40 -8.72
N ASN A 16 13.29 0.28 -9.01
CA ASN A 16 11.86 0.27 -9.30
C ASN A 16 11.02 0.74 -8.09
N ARG A 17 11.43 0.41 -6.86
CA ARG A 17 10.73 0.86 -5.65
C ARG A 17 10.90 2.35 -5.38
N MET A 18 12.06 2.91 -5.73
CA MET A 18 12.46 4.30 -5.45
C MET A 18 12.11 5.28 -6.59
N THR A 19 11.80 4.76 -7.78
CA THR A 19 11.40 5.58 -8.92
C THR A 19 9.98 6.12 -8.76
N TYR A 20 9.77 7.36 -9.22
CA TYR A 20 8.43 7.93 -9.35
C TYR A 20 7.74 7.34 -10.58
N HIS A 21 6.63 6.65 -10.33
CA HIS A 21 5.78 6.09 -11.38
C HIS A 21 4.56 6.99 -11.57
N ALA A 22 4.57 7.79 -12.64
CA ALA A 22 3.45 8.64 -12.97
C ALA A 22 2.24 7.76 -13.36
N PRO A 23 1.03 8.06 -12.86
CA PRO A 23 -0.14 7.28 -13.20
C PRO A 23 -0.46 7.36 -14.70
N THR A 24 -0.81 6.23 -15.29
CA THR A 24 -1.24 6.13 -16.69
C THR A 24 -2.60 5.44 -16.81
N GLY A 25 -3.31 5.63 -17.92
CA GLY A 25 -4.56 4.92 -18.20
C GLY A 25 -5.62 5.08 -17.10
N ASP A 26 -6.13 3.96 -16.60
CA ASP A 26 -7.17 3.86 -15.57
C ASP A 26 -6.62 3.67 -14.13
N GLN A 27 -5.30 3.82 -13.95
CA GLN A 27 -4.67 3.66 -12.65
C GLN A 27 -5.26 4.60 -11.57
N PRO A 28 -5.53 5.90 -11.84
CA PRO A 28 -6.16 6.79 -10.85
C PRO A 28 -7.50 6.26 -10.32
N GLU A 29 -8.34 5.72 -11.19
CA GLU A 29 -9.65 5.16 -10.85
C GLU A 29 -9.50 3.91 -9.98
N ARG A 30 -8.53 3.04 -10.29
CA ARG A 30 -8.21 1.86 -9.49
C ARG A 30 -7.68 2.22 -8.11
N TYR A 31 -6.80 3.23 -8.02
CA TYR A 31 -6.33 3.76 -6.73
C TYR A 31 -7.49 4.29 -5.89
N GLN A 32 -8.43 4.98 -6.53
CA GLN A 32 -9.60 5.52 -5.87
C GLN A 32 -10.51 4.38 -5.36
N ALA A 33 -10.75 3.35 -6.16
CA ALA A 33 -11.56 2.19 -5.77
C ALA A 33 -10.96 1.47 -4.55
N ILE A 34 -9.65 1.24 -4.53
CA ILE A 34 -8.93 0.64 -3.39
C ILE A 34 -9.11 1.47 -2.12
N ARG A 35 -8.90 2.79 -2.21
CA ARG A 35 -9.02 3.70 -1.05
C ARG A 35 -10.45 3.79 -0.54
N SER A 36 -11.44 3.83 -1.44
CA SER A 36 -12.86 3.83 -1.07
C SER A 36 -13.23 2.56 -0.32
N GLY A 37 -12.84 1.37 -0.81
CA GLY A 37 -13.11 0.10 -0.13
C GLY A 37 -12.47 0.02 1.26
N ALA A 38 -11.22 0.46 1.40
CA ALA A 38 -10.57 0.52 2.71
C ALA A 38 -11.28 1.49 3.67
N LYS A 39 -11.72 2.65 3.17
CA LYS A 39 -12.49 3.63 3.96
C LYS A 39 -13.80 3.04 4.48
N GLU A 40 -14.55 2.33 3.64
CA GLU A 40 -15.80 1.67 4.05
C GLU A 40 -15.58 0.66 5.18
N LEU A 41 -14.51 -0.13 5.11
CA LEU A 41 -14.13 -1.07 6.16
C LEU A 41 -13.69 -0.36 7.45
N MET A 42 -12.96 0.76 7.36
CA MET A 42 -12.61 1.58 8.52
C MET A 42 -13.86 2.14 9.19
N GLU A 43 -14.82 2.65 8.43
CA GLU A 43 -16.08 3.17 8.96
C GLU A 43 -16.91 2.05 9.62
N LEU A 44 -16.91 0.85 9.06
CA LEU A 44 -17.54 -0.33 9.68
C LEU A 44 -16.88 -0.66 11.03
N ALA A 45 -15.56 -0.72 11.08
CA ALA A 45 -14.83 -0.96 12.32
C ALA A 45 -15.02 0.19 13.33
N ALA A 46 -15.11 1.44 12.90
CA ALA A 46 -15.43 2.57 13.77
C ALA A 46 -16.80 2.43 14.44
N ARG A 47 -17.79 1.91 13.72
CA ARG A 47 -19.16 1.67 14.24
C ARG A 47 -19.25 0.45 15.14
N LEU A 48 -18.53 -0.62 14.82
CA LEU A 48 -18.71 -1.93 15.47
C LEU A 48 -17.67 -2.25 16.54
N VAL A 49 -16.51 -1.59 16.53
CA VAL A 49 -15.40 -1.86 17.46
C VAL A 49 -15.22 -0.66 18.39
N PRO A 50 -15.21 -0.86 19.73
CA PRO A 50 -14.98 0.23 20.67
C PRO A 50 -13.61 0.88 20.44
N PRO A 51 -13.43 2.15 20.84
CA PRO A 51 -12.12 2.79 20.85
C PRO A 51 -11.10 1.93 21.62
N SER A 52 -10.14 1.38 20.89
CA SER A 52 -9.21 0.37 21.39
C SER A 52 -7.95 0.28 20.51
N PRO A 53 -6.83 -0.27 21.02
CA PRO A 53 -5.65 -0.56 20.21
C PRO A 53 -5.94 -1.47 19.01
N GLU A 54 -6.85 -2.45 19.16
CA GLU A 54 -7.23 -3.39 18.11
C GLU A 54 -7.90 -2.67 16.93
N ARG A 55 -8.76 -1.69 17.21
CA ARG A 55 -9.35 -0.83 16.17
C ARG A 55 -8.28 -0.01 15.45
N GLY A 56 -7.33 0.54 16.20
CA GLY A 56 -6.20 1.26 15.63
C GLY A 56 -5.34 0.36 14.73
N GLU A 57 -5.11 -0.89 15.14
CA GLU A 57 -4.35 -1.86 14.34
C GLU A 57 -5.09 -2.25 13.06
N ALA A 58 -6.41 -2.42 13.11
CA ALA A 58 -7.23 -2.64 11.92
C ALA A 58 -7.12 -1.48 10.92
N PHE A 59 -7.11 -0.23 11.40
CA PHE A 59 -6.92 0.94 10.55
C PHE A 59 -5.53 0.94 9.90
N LYS A 60 -4.46 0.72 10.67
CA LYS A 60 -3.09 0.64 10.13
C LYS A 60 -2.93 -0.45 9.07
N LYS A 61 -3.59 -1.60 9.27
CA LYS A 61 -3.60 -2.71 8.30
C LYS A 61 -4.29 -2.30 7.00
N LEU A 62 -5.41 -1.58 7.07
CA LEU A 62 -6.11 -1.06 5.89
C LEU A 62 -5.33 0.07 5.18
N GLU A 63 -4.66 0.94 5.94
CA GLU A 63 -3.74 1.94 5.37
C GLU A 63 -2.58 1.25 4.64
N GLY A 64 -1.98 0.23 5.26
CA GLY A 64 -0.94 -0.59 4.66
C GLY A 64 -1.42 -1.32 3.40
N PHE A 65 -2.63 -1.86 3.42
CA PHE A 65 -3.27 -2.45 2.23
C PHE A 65 -3.36 -1.43 1.09
N CYS A 66 -3.88 -0.24 1.33
CA CYS A 66 -3.95 0.83 0.33
C CYS A 66 -2.57 1.18 -0.24
N PHE A 67 -1.57 1.34 0.63
CA PHE A 67 -0.21 1.67 0.22
C PHE A 67 0.37 0.59 -0.69
N TRP A 68 0.34 -0.68 -0.26
CA TRP A 68 0.95 -1.77 -1.01
C TRP A 68 0.18 -2.12 -2.29
N ALA A 69 -1.15 -2.05 -2.28
CA ALA A 69 -1.96 -2.31 -3.48
C ALA A 69 -1.71 -1.25 -4.56
N ASN A 70 -1.74 0.04 -4.20
CA ASN A 70 -1.45 1.12 -5.14
C ASN A 70 -0.01 1.07 -5.65
N ALA A 71 0.95 0.77 -4.77
CA ALA A 71 2.35 0.60 -5.18
C ALA A 71 2.56 -0.60 -6.11
N GLY A 72 1.75 -1.66 -5.97
CA GLY A 72 1.77 -2.81 -6.86
C GLY A 72 1.38 -2.43 -8.29
N ILE A 73 0.29 -1.68 -8.45
CA ILE A 73 -0.15 -1.15 -9.74
C ILE A 73 0.92 -0.21 -10.31
N ALA A 74 1.36 0.79 -9.53
CA ALA A 74 2.29 1.81 -10.00
C ALA A 74 3.65 1.23 -10.47
N ARG A 75 4.12 0.12 -9.90
CA ARG A 75 5.44 -0.47 -10.18
C ARG A 75 5.43 -1.57 -11.24
N ARG A 76 4.26 -1.97 -11.73
CA ARG A 76 4.09 -3.16 -12.59
C ARG A 76 3.33 -2.89 -13.89
N GLU A 77 2.72 -1.71 -14.02
CA GLU A 77 1.91 -1.28 -15.16
C GLU A 77 2.23 0.17 -15.52
#